data_AF-Q8SQA5-F1
#
_entry.id   AF-Q8SQA5-F1
#
_cell.length_a   1.000
_cell.length_b   1.000
_cell.length_c   1.000
_cell.angle_alpha   90.00
_cell.angle_beta   90.00
_cell.angle_gamma   90.00
#
_symmetry.space_group_name_H-M   'P 1'
#
loop_
_entity.id
_entity.type
_entity.pdbx_description
1 polymer ?
#
loop_
_entity_poly.entity_id
_entity_poly.type
_entity_poly.pdbx_seq_one_letter_code
_entity_poly.pdbx_strand_id
1 'polypeptide(L)'
;GIKSNPSKRHRDRLNTELDRLASLLPFPPDVINKLDKLSVLRLSVSYLRAKSFFDVALKSSPADRNGVQDNCRTKFREGLNLQEGEFLLQALNGFVLVVTTDALVFYASSTIQDYLGFQQSDVIHQSVYELIHTEDRAEFQRQLHWALNPQQCPDSGQRIDEANGLSQPAVYYNPDQIPPENSSFMERCFVCRLRCLLDNS
;
A
#
# COMPACT_ATOMS: atom_id res chain seq x y z
N GLY A 1 4.52 20.02 -45.17
CA GLY A 1 4.75 19.48 -43.82
C GLY A 1 3.49 18.78 -43.34
N ILE A 2 3.54 17.47 -43.14
CA ILE A 2 2.37 16.66 -42.79
C ILE A 2 1.94 17.03 -41.37
N LYS A 3 0.80 17.70 -41.21
CA LYS A 3 0.24 18.07 -39.91
C LYS A 3 -0.11 16.77 -39.16
N SER A 4 0.62 16.48 -38.09
CA SER A 4 0.33 15.29 -37.26
C SER A 4 -1.10 15.34 -36.73
N ASN A 5 -1.79 14.19 -36.84
CA ASN A 5 -3.18 13.99 -36.41
C ASN A 5 -3.40 14.50 -34.97
N PRO A 6 -4.47 15.27 -34.70
CA PRO A 6 -4.81 15.76 -33.35
C PRO A 6 -4.81 14.67 -32.27
N SER A 7 -5.33 13.47 -32.57
CA SER A 7 -5.34 12.33 -31.64
C SER A 7 -3.92 11.86 -31.30
N LYS A 8 -3.02 11.82 -32.30
CA LYS A 8 -1.60 11.49 -32.08
C LYS A 8 -0.95 12.52 -31.15
N ARG A 9 -1.14 13.82 -31.40
CA ARG A 9 -0.60 14.88 -30.54
C ARG A 9 -1.09 14.79 -29.10
N HIS A 10 -2.37 14.47 -28.91
CA HIS A 10 -2.94 14.31 -27.58
C HIS A 10 -2.30 13.12 -26.84
N ARG A 11 -2.20 11.96 -27.51
CA ARG A 11 -1.55 10.77 -26.94
C ARG A 11 -0.07 11.01 -26.61
N ASP A 12 0.66 11.69 -27.49
CA ASP A 12 2.08 11.99 -27.28
C ASP A 12 2.27 12.91 -26.05
N ARG A 13 1.41 13.93 -25.88
CA ARG A 13 1.41 14.77 -24.67
C ARG A 13 1.11 13.98 -23.40
N LEU A 14 0.12 13.09 -23.43
CA LEU A 14 -0.23 12.25 -22.27
C LEU A 14 0.95 11.34 -21.90
N ASN A 15 1.62 10.74 -22.89
CA ASN A 15 2.81 9.93 -22.63
C ASN A 15 3.94 10.75 -22.01
N THR A 16 4.20 11.97 -22.50
CA THR A 16 5.20 12.85 -21.88
C THR A 16 4.91 13.13 -20.41
N GLU A 17 3.64 13.36 -20.04
CA GLU A 17 3.28 13.57 -18.64
C GLU A 17 3.36 12.29 -17.81
N LEU A 18 3.04 11.11 -18.38
CA LEU A 18 3.23 9.83 -17.71
C LEU A 18 4.71 9.53 -17.45
N ASP A 19 5.59 9.80 -18.43
CA ASP A 19 7.03 9.60 -18.28
C ASP A 19 7.62 10.54 -17.22
N ARG A 20 7.15 11.79 -17.19
CA ARG A 20 7.49 12.75 -16.12
C ARG A 20 7.03 12.23 -14.76
N LEU A 21 5.79 11.76 -14.66
CA LEU A 21 5.25 11.22 -13.42
C LEU A 21 6.06 10.00 -12.94
N ALA A 22 6.41 9.09 -13.86
CA ALA A 22 7.25 7.93 -13.56
C ALA A 22 8.61 8.34 -12.97
N SER A 23 9.25 9.38 -13.53
CA SER A 23 10.55 9.88 -13.06
C SER A 23 10.51 10.52 -11.66
N LEU A 24 9.32 10.87 -11.17
CA LEU A 24 9.13 11.45 -9.83
C LEU A 24 8.81 10.39 -8.76
N LEU A 25 8.63 9.12 -9.15
CA LEU A 25 8.37 8.05 -8.19
C LEU A 25 9.64 7.74 -7.37
N PRO A 26 9.49 7.41 -6.07
CA PRO A 26 10.61 7.13 -5.17
C PRO A 26 11.14 5.70 -5.35
N PHE A 27 11.51 5.33 -6.58
CA PHE A 27 12.11 4.04 -6.92
C PHE A 27 13.43 4.23 -7.67
N PRO A 28 14.34 3.24 -7.62
CA PRO A 28 15.53 3.25 -8.46
C PRO A 28 15.18 3.29 -9.94
N PRO A 29 16.03 3.89 -10.80
CA PRO A 29 15.77 4.00 -12.24
C PRO A 29 15.57 2.63 -12.91
N ASP A 30 16.23 1.58 -12.42
CA ASP A 30 16.09 0.21 -12.94
C ASP A 30 14.68 -0.37 -12.75
N VAL A 31 13.98 0.06 -11.69
CA VAL A 31 12.59 -0.31 -11.43
C VAL A 31 11.68 0.55 -12.29
N ILE A 32 11.88 1.88 -12.30
CA ILE A 32 11.06 2.83 -13.06
C ILE A 32 11.00 2.46 -14.55
N ASN A 33 12.13 2.09 -15.14
CA ASN A 33 12.22 1.73 -16.55
C ASN A 33 11.46 0.44 -16.93
N LYS A 34 11.11 -0.39 -15.94
CA LYS A 34 10.34 -1.64 -16.14
C LYS A 34 8.84 -1.46 -15.91
N LEU A 35 8.42 -0.32 -15.35
CA LEU A 35 7.02 -0.06 -15.06
C LEU A 35 6.22 0.17 -16.33
N ASP A 36 5.05 -0.46 -16.41
CA ASP A 36 4.05 -0.14 -17.42
C ASP A 36 3.22 1.09 -17.00
N LYS A 37 2.47 1.66 -17.94
CA LYS A 37 1.70 2.89 -17.72
C LYS A 37 0.66 2.76 -16.61
N LEU A 38 0.07 1.57 -16.45
CA LEU A 38 -0.88 1.32 -15.38
C LEU A 38 -0.19 1.26 -14.02
N SER A 39 0.99 0.62 -13.93
CA SER A 39 1.77 0.62 -12.69
C SER A 39 2.26 2.01 -12.31
N VAL A 40 2.66 2.85 -13.26
CA VAL A 40 3.03 4.26 -12.98
C VAL A 40 1.85 5.00 -12.32
N LEU A 41 0.65 4.89 -12.90
CA LEU A 41 -0.54 5.53 -12.34
C LEU A 41 -0.90 4.95 -10.97
N ARG A 42 -0.89 3.62 -10.83
CA ARG A 42 -1.15 2.90 -9.58
C ARG A 42 -0.23 3.41 -8.48
N LEU A 43 1.09 3.31 -8.68
CA LEU A 43 2.11 3.69 -7.70
C LEU A 43 2.06 5.18 -7.36
N SER A 44 1.73 6.04 -8.33
CA SER A 44 1.54 7.47 -8.08
C SER A 44 0.39 7.73 -7.12
N VAL A 45 -0.76 7.07 -7.34
CA VAL A 45 -1.91 7.17 -6.44
C VAL A 45 -1.57 6.60 -5.07
N SER A 46 -0.91 5.44 -5.01
CA SER A 46 -0.47 4.82 -3.75
C SER A 46 0.44 5.73 -2.95
N TYR A 47 1.42 6.35 -3.60
CA TYR A 47 2.35 7.27 -2.97
C TYR A 47 1.64 8.51 -2.42
N LEU A 48 0.73 9.11 -3.19
CA LEU A 48 -0.05 10.25 -2.72
C LEU A 48 -0.93 9.91 -1.51
N ARG A 49 -1.55 8.71 -1.50
CA ARG A 49 -2.32 8.24 -0.35
C ARG A 49 -1.44 8.04 0.88
N ALA A 50 -0.30 7.39 0.74
CA ALA A 50 0.67 7.20 1.81
C ALA A 50 1.15 8.55 2.38
N LYS A 51 1.56 9.46 1.50
CA LYS A 51 1.99 10.81 1.88
C LYS A 51 0.89 11.57 2.61
N SER A 52 -0.34 11.55 2.11
CA SER A 52 -1.48 12.22 2.76
C SER A 52 -1.79 11.62 4.12
N PHE A 53 -1.70 10.30 4.28
CA PHE A 53 -1.93 9.62 5.55
C PHE A 53 -0.88 10.01 6.59
N PHE A 54 0.41 9.91 6.25
CA PHE A 54 1.48 10.24 7.18
C PHE A 54 1.54 11.74 7.50
N ASP A 55 1.18 12.62 6.56
CA ASP A 55 1.09 14.05 6.85
C ASP A 55 0.07 14.35 7.95
N VAL A 56 -1.09 13.67 7.94
CA VAL A 56 -2.09 13.81 9.01
C VAL A 56 -1.62 13.14 10.30
N ALA A 57 -1.14 11.89 10.24
CA ALA A 57 -0.74 11.10 11.41
C ALA A 57 0.46 11.70 12.17
N LEU A 58 1.42 12.31 11.46
CA LEU A 58 2.58 12.95 12.09
C LEU A 58 2.25 14.36 12.62
N LYS A 59 1.29 15.06 12.01
CA LYS A 59 0.82 16.38 12.48
C LYS A 59 -0.18 16.29 13.65
N SER A 60 -0.88 15.16 13.80
CA SER A 60 -1.81 14.94 14.90
C SER A 60 -1.14 14.56 16.23
N SER A 61 0.18 14.30 16.23
CA SER A 61 0.94 14.07 17.45
C SER A 61 0.93 15.33 18.34
N PRO A 62 0.47 15.27 19.60
CA PRO A 62 0.38 16.45 20.47
C PRO A 62 1.74 16.98 20.99
N ALA A 63 2.86 16.41 20.56
CA ALA A 63 4.17 16.81 21.04
C ALA A 63 4.68 18.05 20.29
N ASP A 64 4.84 19.14 21.05
CA ASP A 64 5.50 20.40 20.70
C ASP A 64 4.70 21.47 19.92
N ARG A 65 3.63 21.95 20.57
CA ARG A 65 3.12 23.33 20.38
C ARG A 65 3.93 24.38 21.17
N ASN A 66 5.23 24.19 21.39
CA ASN A 66 6.09 25.24 21.94
C ASN A 66 7.03 25.73 20.85
N GLY A 67 6.66 26.86 20.25
CA GLY A 67 7.47 27.52 19.25
C GLY A 67 8.77 28.04 19.83
N VAL A 68 9.90 27.58 19.31
CA VAL A 68 11.11 28.39 19.10
C VAL A 68 11.80 27.89 17.83
N GLN A 69 11.94 28.81 16.89
CA GLN A 69 12.84 28.85 15.74
C GLN A 69 14.12 28.00 15.90
N ASP A 70 14.27 26.92 15.14
CA ASP A 70 15.58 26.30 14.91
C ASP A 70 15.68 25.57 13.56
N ASN A 71 15.75 26.35 12.48
CA ASN A 71 15.87 25.87 11.10
C ASN A 71 17.21 25.19 10.76
N CYS A 72 18.13 25.02 11.73
CA CYS A 72 19.47 24.49 11.51
C CYS A 72 19.69 23.06 12.08
N ARG A 73 18.95 22.65 13.14
CA ARG A 73 19.10 21.32 13.76
C ARG A 73 18.29 20.20 13.08
N THR A 74 17.30 20.54 12.26
CA THR A 74 16.40 19.57 11.59
C THR A 74 17.12 18.71 10.55
N LYS A 75 18.05 19.28 9.77
CA LYS A 75 18.73 18.56 8.67
C LYS A 75 19.67 17.44 9.14
N PHE A 76 20.34 17.61 10.28
CA PHE A 76 21.25 16.59 10.83
C PHE A 76 20.50 15.47 11.55
N ARG A 77 19.33 15.79 12.14
CA ARG A 77 18.47 14.81 12.82
C ARG A 77 17.61 14.02 11.83
N GLU A 78 17.17 14.63 10.72
CA GLU A 78 16.55 13.93 9.59
C GLU A 78 17.50 12.89 8.99
N GLY A 79 18.78 13.22 8.76
CA GLY A 79 19.75 12.27 8.19
C GLY A 79 20.04 11.04 9.05
N LEU A 80 19.93 11.16 10.37
CA LEU A 80 20.08 10.06 11.33
C LEU A 80 18.78 9.25 11.49
N ASN A 81 17.63 9.93 11.58
CA ASN A 81 16.31 9.28 11.64
C ASN A 81 15.99 8.50 10.34
N LEU A 82 16.44 8.99 9.18
CA LEU A 82 16.28 8.29 7.89
C LEU A 82 17.10 7.00 7.84
N GLN A 83 18.32 7.02 8.40
CA GLN A 83 19.15 5.81 8.48
C GLN A 83 18.64 4.82 9.52
N GLU A 84 18.06 5.30 10.63
CA GLU A 84 17.47 4.43 11.65
C GLU A 84 16.38 3.53 11.07
N GLY A 85 15.50 4.06 10.22
CA GLY A 85 14.46 3.27 9.55
C GLY A 85 15.04 2.12 8.71
N GLU A 86 16.10 2.38 7.95
CA GLU A 86 16.78 1.35 7.14
C GLU A 86 17.48 0.30 8.03
N PHE A 87 18.14 0.73 9.11
CA PHE A 87 18.77 -0.21 10.06
C PHE A 87 17.73 -1.06 10.80
N LEU A 88 16.57 -0.49 11.13
CA LEU A 88 15.46 -1.25 11.73
C LEU A 88 14.95 -2.31 10.76
N LEU A 89 14.77 -1.97 9.48
CA LEU A 89 14.38 -2.94 8.45
C LEU A 89 15.43 -4.05 8.26
N GLN A 90 16.72 -3.72 8.35
CA GLN A 90 17.80 -4.71 8.28
C GLN A 90 17.92 -5.57 9.54
N ALA A 91 17.63 -5.02 10.72
CA ALA A 91 17.65 -5.74 11.99
C ALA A 91 16.44 -6.67 12.15
N LEU A 92 15.35 -6.42 11.43
CA LEU A 92 14.18 -7.29 11.40
C LEU A 92 14.48 -8.57 10.61
N ASN A 93 14.28 -9.71 11.26
CA ASN A 93 14.26 -11.02 10.57
C ASN A 93 12.91 -11.24 9.85
N GLY A 94 12.55 -10.30 8.99
CA GLY A 94 11.33 -10.30 8.21
C GLY A 94 11.16 -9.02 7.40
N PHE A 95 9.93 -8.74 7.01
CA PHE A 95 9.55 -7.53 6.28
C PHE A 95 8.28 -6.94 6.88
N VAL A 96 8.04 -5.65 6.57
CA VAL A 96 6.87 -4.92 7.06
C VAL A 96 5.83 -4.86 5.95
N LEU A 97 4.57 -5.13 6.31
CA LEU A 97 3.42 -5.06 5.42
C LEU A 97 2.30 -4.29 6.10
N VAL A 98 1.69 -3.35 5.37
CA VAL A 98 0.49 -2.63 5.81
C VAL A 98 -0.61 -2.93 4.80
N VAL A 99 -1.75 -3.41 5.28
CA VAL A 99 -2.88 -3.84 4.46
C VAL A 99 -4.13 -3.07 4.88
N THR A 100 -4.88 -2.55 3.92
CA THR A 100 -6.16 -1.87 4.18
C THR A 100 -7.26 -2.91 4.44
N THR A 101 -8.39 -2.47 5.01
CA THR A 101 -9.57 -3.33 5.21
C THR A 101 -10.15 -3.91 3.93
N ASP A 102 -9.85 -3.30 2.79
CA ASP A 102 -10.22 -3.76 1.45
C ASP A 102 -9.27 -4.84 0.91
N ALA A 103 -8.39 -5.35 1.77
CA ALA A 103 -7.35 -6.33 1.42
C ALA A 103 -6.37 -5.84 0.34
N LEU A 104 -6.12 -4.53 0.29
CA LEU A 104 -5.10 -3.92 -0.57
C LEU A 104 -3.82 -3.65 0.22
N VAL A 105 -2.67 -3.93 -0.38
CA VAL A 105 -1.38 -3.58 0.22
C VAL A 105 -1.20 -2.07 0.17
N PHE A 106 -1.20 -1.42 1.32
CA PHE A 106 -0.95 0.02 1.44
C PHE A 106 0.55 0.33 1.38
N TYR A 107 1.36 -0.48 2.05
CA TYR A 107 2.81 -0.37 2.09
C TYR A 107 3.45 -1.75 2.24
N ALA A 108 4.60 -1.94 1.61
CA ALA A 108 5.49 -3.08 1.83
C ALA A 108 6.92 -2.54 1.95
N SER A 109 7.74 -3.08 2.85
CA SER A 109 9.16 -2.72 2.93
C SER A 109 9.93 -3.26 1.72
N SER A 110 11.08 -2.66 1.41
CA SER A 110 11.99 -3.13 0.36
C SER A 110 12.46 -4.56 0.58
N THR A 111 12.62 -4.97 1.85
CA THR A 111 13.07 -6.31 2.26
C THR A 111 12.12 -7.44 1.86
N ILE A 112 10.87 -7.17 1.43
CA ILE A 112 9.97 -8.22 0.91
C ILE A 112 10.59 -8.99 -0.26
N GLN A 113 11.44 -8.33 -1.04
CA GLN A 113 12.15 -8.95 -2.16
C GLN A 113 13.13 -10.02 -1.69
N ASP A 114 13.78 -9.83 -0.54
CA ASP A 114 14.78 -10.76 -0.01
C ASP A 114 14.13 -12.03 0.58
N TYR A 115 12.89 -11.92 1.07
CA TYR A 115 12.18 -13.05 1.67
C TYR A 115 11.24 -13.78 0.71
N LEU A 116 10.58 -13.07 -0.21
CA LEU A 116 9.56 -13.64 -1.11
C LEU A 116 9.91 -13.52 -2.60
N GLY A 117 10.93 -12.74 -2.97
CA GLY A 117 11.33 -12.53 -4.37
C GLY A 117 10.44 -11.56 -5.16
N PHE A 118 9.46 -10.92 -4.52
CA PHE A 118 8.61 -9.91 -5.17
C PHE A 118 9.24 -8.52 -5.11
N GLN A 119 9.21 -7.78 -6.23
CA GLN A 119 9.58 -6.38 -6.23
C GLN A 119 8.52 -5.56 -5.47
N GLN A 120 8.96 -4.63 -4.62
CA GLN A 120 8.08 -3.73 -3.87
C GLN A 120 7.05 -3.00 -4.78
N SER A 121 7.48 -2.57 -5.98
CA SER A 121 6.63 -1.90 -6.97
C SER A 121 5.47 -2.75 -7.47
N ASP A 122 5.64 -4.07 -7.47
CA ASP A 122 4.67 -5.02 -8.03
C ASP A 122 3.59 -5.36 -7.01
N VAL A 123 3.94 -5.25 -5.72
CA VAL A 123 3.07 -5.61 -4.59
C VAL A 123 2.22 -4.44 -4.10
N ILE A 124 2.77 -3.23 -4.07
CA ILE A 124 2.06 -2.05 -3.53
C ILE A 124 0.72 -1.87 -4.26
N HIS A 125 -0.36 -1.65 -3.52
CA HIS A 125 -1.70 -1.39 -4.05
C HIS A 125 -2.27 -2.50 -4.93
N GLN A 126 -1.75 -3.72 -4.78
CA GLN A 126 -2.41 -4.93 -5.25
C GLN A 126 -3.20 -5.58 -4.12
N SER A 127 -4.05 -6.55 -4.48
CA SER A 127 -4.71 -7.37 -3.49
C SER A 127 -3.70 -8.26 -2.77
N VAL A 128 -3.70 -8.23 -1.44
CA VAL A 128 -2.85 -9.10 -0.62
C VAL A 128 -3.15 -10.58 -0.85
N TYR A 129 -4.35 -10.93 -1.34
CA TYR A 129 -4.72 -12.31 -1.66
C TYR A 129 -3.92 -12.89 -2.84
N GLU A 130 -3.28 -12.06 -3.67
CA GLU A 130 -2.34 -12.53 -4.70
C GLU A 130 -1.04 -13.09 -4.10
N LEU A 131 -0.69 -12.65 -2.88
CA LEU A 131 0.44 -13.14 -2.12
C LEU A 131 0.09 -14.31 -1.21
N ILE A 132 -1.18 -14.50 -0.85
CA ILE A 132 -1.61 -15.49 0.15
C ILE A 132 -2.05 -16.79 -0.52
N HIS A 133 -1.62 -17.93 0.02
CA HIS A 133 -2.09 -19.25 -0.38
C HIS A 133 -3.62 -19.35 -0.27
N THR A 134 -4.28 -19.97 -1.25
CA THR A 134 -5.74 -19.98 -1.38
C THR A 134 -6.48 -20.47 -0.14
N GLU A 135 -5.91 -21.46 0.56
CA GLU A 135 -6.47 -22.04 1.79
C GLU A 135 -6.42 -21.07 2.99
N ASP A 136 -5.47 -20.14 3.02
CA ASP A 136 -5.28 -19.23 4.16
C ASP A 136 -6.03 -17.89 3.97
N ARG A 137 -6.63 -17.67 2.79
CA ARG A 137 -7.34 -16.42 2.46
C ARG A 137 -8.52 -16.13 3.38
N ALA A 138 -9.29 -17.17 3.73
CA ALA A 138 -10.46 -17.02 4.61
C ALA A 138 -10.03 -16.62 6.03
N GLU A 139 -8.94 -17.21 6.53
CA GLU A 139 -8.37 -16.87 7.83
C GLU A 139 -7.81 -15.45 7.82
N PHE A 140 -7.07 -15.06 6.78
CA PHE A 140 -6.58 -13.69 6.65
C PHE A 140 -7.72 -12.66 6.63
N GLN A 141 -8.80 -12.93 5.87
CA GLN A 141 -9.98 -12.08 5.82
C GLN A 141 -10.65 -11.94 7.20
N ARG A 142 -10.70 -13.03 7.95
CA ARG A 142 -11.22 -13.04 9.32
C ARG A 142 -10.38 -12.12 10.22
N GLN A 143 -9.05 -12.21 10.14
CA GLN A 143 -8.12 -11.42 10.94
C GLN A 143 -8.18 -9.92 10.61
N LEU A 144 -8.44 -9.57 9.35
CA LEU A 144 -8.59 -8.19 8.88
C LEU A 144 -9.89 -7.53 9.38
N HIS A 145 -10.92 -8.32 9.68
CA HIS A 145 -12.16 -7.81 10.23
C HIS A 145 -12.00 -7.47 11.72
N TRP A 146 -12.40 -6.26 12.14
CA TRP A 146 -12.22 -5.80 13.53
C TRP A 146 -12.83 -6.77 14.56
N ALA A 147 -13.99 -7.37 14.28
CA ALA A 147 -14.67 -8.31 15.17
C ALA A 147 -14.36 -9.80 14.91
N LEU A 148 -13.39 -10.12 14.04
CA LEU A 148 -13.09 -11.50 13.62
C LEU A 148 -14.29 -12.29 13.05
N ASN A 149 -15.36 -11.59 12.66
CA ASN A 149 -16.58 -12.15 12.12
C ASN A 149 -16.93 -11.39 10.84
N PRO A 150 -16.33 -11.77 9.70
CA PRO A 150 -16.76 -11.27 8.40
C PRO A 150 -18.11 -11.95 8.12
N GLN A 151 -19.21 -11.43 8.70
CA GLN A 151 -20.54 -11.94 8.41
C GLN A 151 -20.73 -11.92 6.89
N GLN A 152 -20.86 -13.09 6.28
CA GLN A 152 -21.54 -13.19 5.00
C GLN A 152 -22.95 -12.72 5.28
N CYS A 153 -23.29 -11.50 4.86
CA CYS A 153 -24.64 -10.96 5.02
C CYS A 153 -25.63 -11.93 4.34
N PRO A 154 -26.53 -12.63 5.07
CA PRO A 154 -27.51 -13.53 4.46
C PRO A 154 -28.89 -12.87 4.35
N ASP A 155 -29.01 -11.53 4.44
CA ASP A 155 -30.33 -10.91 4.35
C ASP A 155 -30.30 -9.45 3.87
N SER A 156 -30.18 -9.28 2.56
CA SER A 156 -30.63 -8.08 1.83
C SER A 156 -30.82 -8.49 0.38
N GLY A 157 -32.09 -8.64 -0.02
CA GLY A 157 -32.61 -9.10 -1.31
C GLY A 157 -31.66 -9.13 -2.52
N GLN A 158 -31.72 -10.26 -3.22
CA GLN A 158 -31.25 -10.45 -4.59
C GLN A 158 -31.31 -9.16 -5.43
N ARG A 159 -30.14 -8.66 -5.84
CA ARG A 159 -29.99 -8.08 -7.17
C ARG A 159 -28.91 -8.87 -7.88
N ILE A 160 -29.39 -9.70 -8.81
CA ILE A 160 -28.60 -10.23 -9.91
C ILE A 160 -28.19 -9.01 -10.74
N ASP A 161 -26.89 -8.73 -10.81
CA ASP A 161 -26.31 -8.03 -11.95
C ASP A 161 -25.30 -8.99 -12.61
N GLU A 162 -25.75 -9.58 -13.72
CA GLU A 162 -24.93 -10.36 -14.63
C GLU A 162 -23.97 -9.43 -15.37
N ALA A 163 -22.78 -9.18 -14.81
CA ALA A 163 -21.52 -8.95 -15.53
C ALA A 163 -20.38 -8.69 -14.53
N ASN A 164 -19.37 -9.56 -14.54
CA ASN A 164 -18.11 -9.53 -13.76
C ASN A 164 -18.18 -10.09 -12.32
N GLY A 165 -17.84 -11.38 -12.20
CA GLY A 165 -17.81 -12.15 -10.95
C GLY A 165 -16.67 -11.81 -10.00
N LEU A 166 -16.75 -10.64 -9.34
CA LEU A 166 -16.04 -10.37 -8.09
C LEU A 166 -17.00 -9.71 -7.10
N SER A 167 -17.56 -10.53 -6.19
CA SER A 167 -18.29 -10.03 -5.03
C SER A 167 -17.29 -9.39 -4.08
N GLN A 168 -17.11 -8.07 -4.14
CA GLN A 168 -16.39 -7.34 -3.10
C GLN A 168 -17.38 -6.99 -1.99
N PRO A 169 -17.26 -7.56 -0.78
CA PRO A 169 -18.02 -7.07 0.35
C PRO A 169 -17.36 -5.74 0.76
N ALA A 170 -17.96 -4.62 0.37
CA ALA A 170 -17.64 -3.32 0.95
C ALA A 170 -18.05 -3.37 2.43
N VAL A 171 -17.08 -3.59 3.33
CA VAL A 171 -17.33 -3.63 4.76
C VAL A 171 -17.48 -2.18 5.25
N TYR A 172 -18.72 -1.70 5.35
CA TYR A 172 -19.01 -0.42 5.96
C TYR A 172 -18.87 -0.56 7.48
N TYR A 173 -17.79 0.00 8.04
CA TYR A 173 -17.64 0.11 9.49
C TYR A 173 -18.39 1.33 10.00
N ASN A 174 -19.22 1.14 11.02
CA ASN A 174 -19.78 2.24 11.76
C ASN A 174 -18.68 2.76 12.72
N PRO A 175 -18.19 4.01 12.57
CA PRO A 175 -17.06 4.52 13.34
C PRO A 175 -17.32 4.53 14.86
N ASP A 176 -18.58 4.54 15.28
CA ASP A 176 -19.00 4.50 16.69
C ASP A 176 -18.78 3.12 17.36
N GLN A 177 -18.50 2.07 16.58
CA GLN A 177 -18.34 0.69 17.07
C GLN A 177 -16.88 0.21 17.04
N ILE A 178 -15.95 1.03 16.55
CA ILE A 178 -14.54 0.66 16.46
C ILE A 178 -13.89 0.88 17.84
N PRO A 179 -13.27 -0.15 18.44
CA PRO A 179 -12.47 0.04 19.65
C PRO A 179 -11.41 1.12 19.42
N PRO A 180 -10.97 1.86 20.46
CA PRO A 180 -9.88 2.83 20.31
C PRO A 180 -8.65 2.18 19.66
N GLU A 181 -7.95 2.91 18.79
CA GLU A 181 -6.88 2.40 17.89
C GLU A 181 -5.75 1.63 18.61
N ASN A 182 -5.56 1.84 19.91
CA ASN A 182 -4.55 1.19 20.75
C ASN A 182 -5.10 0.11 21.68
N SER A 183 -6.31 -0.41 21.41
CA SER A 183 -6.84 -1.53 22.16
C SER A 183 -6.08 -2.81 21.82
N SER A 184 -5.68 -3.59 22.83
CA SER A 184 -5.13 -4.94 22.63
C SER A 184 -6.07 -5.86 21.86
N PHE A 185 -7.37 -5.52 21.79
CA PHE A 185 -8.35 -6.25 20.98
C PHE A 185 -8.11 -6.14 19.47
N MET A 186 -7.31 -5.17 19.00
CA MET A 186 -6.96 -5.04 17.58
C MET A 186 -5.62 -5.72 17.23
N GLU A 187 -4.89 -6.22 18.22
CA GLU A 187 -3.67 -6.99 17.99
C GLU A 187 -4.01 -8.34 17.35
N ARG A 188 -3.25 -8.71 16.31
CA ARG A 188 -3.47 -9.93 15.53
C ARG A 188 -2.14 -10.66 15.42
N CYS A 189 -2.12 -11.93 15.82
CA CYS A 189 -0.98 -12.81 15.67
C CYS A 189 -1.47 -14.16 15.12
N PHE A 190 -1.06 -14.49 13.91
CA PHE A 190 -1.49 -15.69 13.20
C PHE A 190 -0.44 -16.11 12.17
N VAL A 191 -0.57 -17.34 11.68
CA VAL A 191 0.31 -17.89 10.63
C VAL A 191 -0.44 -17.90 9.31
N CYS A 192 0.24 -17.50 8.25
CA CYS A 192 -0.29 -17.47 6.89
C CYS A 192 0.82 -17.84 5.91
N ARG A 193 0.52 -18.71 4.95
CA ARG A 193 1.46 -19.07 3.88
C ARG A 193 1.43 -17.99 2.80
N LEU A 194 2.59 -17.41 2.57
CA LEU A 194 2.81 -16.47 1.48
C LEU A 194 3.47 -17.19 0.31
N ARG A 195 3.09 -16.79 -0.90
CA ARG A 195 3.74 -17.19 -2.13
C ARG A 195 5.18 -16.70 -2.07
N CYS A 196 6.11 -17.58 -2.45
CA CYS A 196 7.52 -17.29 -2.55
C CYS A 196 7.98 -17.57 -3.98
N LEU A 197 8.72 -16.64 -4.59
CA LEU A 197 9.34 -16.82 -5.90
C LEU A 197 10.79 -17.34 -5.80
N LEU A 198 11.35 -17.37 -4.58
CA LEU A 198 12.73 -17.80 -4.31
C LEU A 198 12.86 -19.33 -4.24
N ASP A 199 11.77 -20.06 -3.98
CA ASP A 199 11.75 -21.52 -3.78
C ASP A 199 12.11 -22.35 -5.05
N ASN A 200 12.48 -21.69 -6.15
CA ASN A 200 12.91 -22.32 -7.41
C ASN A 200 14.41 -22.10 -7.73
N SER A 201 15.25 -21.75 -6.74
CA SER A 201 16.71 -21.69 -6.89
C SER A 201 17.43 -22.83 -6.16
#